data_AF-A0A4R2NDR2-F1
#
_entry.id   AF-A0A4R2NDR2-F1
#
_cell.length_a   1.000
_cell.length_b   1.000
_cell.length_c   1.000
_cell.angle_alpha   90.00
_cell.angle_beta   90.00
_cell.angle_gamma   90.00
#
_symmetry.space_group_name_H-M   'P 1'
#
loop_
_entity.id
_entity.type
_entity.pdbx_description
1 polymer ?
#
loop_
_entity_poly.entity_id
_entity_poly.type
_entity_poly.pdbx_seq_one_letter_code
_entity_poly.pdbx_strand_id
1 'polypeptide(L)'
;MSLNNVTPGKNIPESFNVVIEIPMDSDPIKYEVDKESGAIFVDRFMTTAMYYPSNYGYVPQTLSGDGDPVDVLVITPYPLLPGVVVPCRALGILKMEDEAGIDGKVLAVPTNKVLAMYSAWKDIGDVNPMRLKAISHFFEHYKDLEEGKWVKVLGWEGIEAAHKEITDGLANYQQSQA
;
A
#
# COMPACT_ATOMS: atom_id res chain seq x y z
N MET A 1 14.18 3.63 -16.92
CA MET A 1 13.56 4.45 -15.85
C MET A 1 13.93 3.76 -14.56
N SER A 2 14.56 4.43 -13.59
CA SER A 2 15.02 3.78 -12.36
C SER A 2 14.06 4.10 -11.22
N LEU A 3 13.26 3.11 -10.81
CA LEU A 3 12.42 3.21 -9.61
C LEU A 3 13.28 3.43 -8.35
N ASN A 4 14.52 2.96 -8.36
CA ASN A 4 15.48 3.10 -7.26
C ASN A 4 15.81 4.56 -6.93
N ASN A 5 15.62 5.48 -7.88
CA ASN A 5 15.88 6.91 -7.69
C ASN A 5 14.63 7.70 -7.26
N VAL A 6 13.48 7.05 -7.12
CA VAL A 6 12.25 7.71 -6.68
C VAL A 6 12.37 7.99 -5.18
N THR A 7 12.25 9.26 -4.80
CA THR A 7 12.27 9.66 -3.39
C THR A 7 10.93 9.36 -2.73
N PRO A 8 10.86 9.19 -1.40
CA PRO A 8 9.62 8.92 -0.68
C PRO A 8 8.61 10.09 -0.76
N GLY A 9 9.05 11.28 -1.18
CA GLY A 9 8.24 12.49 -1.23
C GLY A 9 9.02 13.70 -0.74
N LYS A 10 8.45 14.90 -0.86
CA LYS A 10 9.07 16.15 -0.37
C LYS A 10 8.48 16.67 0.95
N ASN A 11 7.30 16.21 1.32
CA ASN A 11 6.54 16.72 2.46
C ASN A 11 5.91 15.55 3.22
N ILE A 12 6.79 14.65 3.67
CA ILE A 12 6.45 13.46 4.45
C ILE A 12 6.25 13.90 5.91
N PRO A 13 5.25 13.35 6.64
CA PRO A 13 4.35 12.27 6.21
C PRO A 13 3.06 12.72 5.49
N GLU A 14 2.79 14.02 5.38
CA GLU A 14 1.50 14.51 4.88
C GLU A 14 1.27 14.22 3.39
N SER A 15 2.34 14.08 2.61
CA SER A 15 2.31 13.60 1.24
C SER A 15 3.57 12.83 0.88
N PHE A 16 3.38 11.75 0.14
CA PHE A 16 4.43 10.79 -0.20
C PHE A 16 4.19 10.20 -1.59
N ASN A 17 5.25 9.69 -2.21
CA ASN A 17 5.16 8.99 -3.47
C ASN A 17 4.83 7.52 -3.22
N VAL A 18 3.96 6.96 -4.05
CA VAL A 18 3.67 5.53 -4.08
C VAL A 18 4.07 4.99 -5.44
N VAL A 19 4.91 3.95 -5.47
CA VAL A 19 5.21 3.17 -6.68
C VAL A 19 4.16 2.08 -6.78
N ILE A 20 3.37 2.07 -7.85
CA ILE A 20 2.30 1.09 -8.04
C ILE A 20 2.87 -0.23 -8.55
N GLU A 21 2.46 -1.33 -7.93
CA GLU A 21 2.83 -2.70 -8.34
C GLU A 21 1.65 -3.44 -8.95
N ILE A 22 0.48 -3.34 -8.31
CA ILE A 22 -0.71 -4.09 -8.71
C ILE A 22 -1.86 -3.12 -8.97
N PRO A 23 -2.38 -3.04 -10.20
CA PRO A 23 -3.56 -2.24 -10.51
C PRO A 23 -4.79 -2.76 -9.78
N MET A 24 -5.70 -1.86 -9.39
CA MET A 24 -7.01 -2.29 -8.89
C MET A 24 -7.78 -3.06 -9.98
N ASP A 25 -8.60 -4.03 -9.57
CA ASP A 25 -9.44 -4.84 -10.46
C ASP A 25 -8.69 -5.55 -11.61
N SER A 26 -7.39 -5.83 -11.43
CA SER A 26 -6.57 -6.56 -12.40
C SER A 26 -6.65 -8.08 -12.23
N ASP A 27 -6.13 -8.80 -13.22
CA ASP A 27 -5.96 -10.25 -13.15
C ASP A 27 -5.18 -10.65 -11.87
N PRO A 28 -5.49 -11.80 -11.25
CA PRO A 28 -5.01 -12.21 -9.93
C PRO A 28 -3.53 -12.64 -9.93
N ILE A 29 -2.64 -11.68 -10.19
CA ILE A 29 -1.19 -11.85 -10.25
C ILE A 29 -0.57 -10.86 -9.27
N LYS A 30 0.18 -11.36 -8.30
CA LYS A 30 0.98 -10.52 -7.42
C LYS A 30 2.28 -10.16 -8.14
N TYR A 31 2.46 -8.88 -8.38
CA TYR A 31 3.71 -8.30 -8.87
C TYR A 31 4.46 -7.66 -7.72
N GLU A 32 5.78 -7.58 -7.86
CA GLU A 32 6.66 -6.92 -6.91
C GLU A 32 7.84 -6.27 -7.64
N VAL A 33 8.28 -5.12 -7.17
CA VAL A 33 9.50 -4.48 -7.68
C VAL A 33 10.72 -5.16 -7.09
N ASP A 34 11.54 -5.74 -7.95
CA ASP A 34 12.84 -6.26 -7.57
C ASP A 34 13.77 -5.13 -7.12
N LYS A 35 14.23 -5.17 -5.87
CA LYS A 35 14.99 -4.09 -5.22
C LYS A 35 16.35 -3.83 -5.92
N GLU A 36 16.95 -4.85 -6.54
CA GLU A 36 18.25 -4.72 -7.21
C GLU A 36 18.11 -4.07 -8.60
N SER A 37 17.26 -4.65 -9.45
CA SER A 37 17.10 -4.19 -10.84
C SER A 37 16.13 -3.03 -11.01
N GLY A 38 15.22 -2.82 -10.05
CA GLY A 38 14.12 -1.86 -10.15
C GLY A 38 13.07 -2.24 -11.20
N ALA A 39 13.04 -3.50 -11.64
CA ALA A 39 12.06 -4.03 -12.57
C ALA A 39 10.89 -4.70 -11.84
N ILE A 40 9.75 -4.81 -12.51
CA ILE A 40 8.56 -5.46 -11.97
C ILE A 40 8.63 -6.95 -12.32
N PHE A 41 8.62 -7.79 -11.31
CA PHE A 41 8.62 -9.24 -11.42
C PHE A 41 7.27 -9.81 -11.00
N VAL A 42 6.95 -10.99 -11.54
CA VAL A 42 5.85 -11.81 -11.04
C VAL A 42 6.35 -12.50 -9.77
N ASP A 43 5.77 -12.17 -8.61
CA ASP A 43 5.99 -12.89 -7.35
C ASP A 43 5.25 -14.23 -7.41
N ARG A 44 3.93 -14.16 -7.61
CA ARG A 44 3.08 -15.35 -7.72
C ARG A 44 1.75 -15.07 -8.40
N PHE A 45 1.08 -16.14 -8.83
CA PHE A 45 -0.35 -16.11 -9.16
C PHE A 45 -1.15 -16.32 -7.88
N MET A 46 -2.18 -15.50 -7.65
CA MET A 46 -3.07 -15.70 -6.51
C MET A 46 -3.95 -16.92 -6.76
N THR A 47 -4.19 -17.70 -5.72
CA THR A 47 -4.92 -18.98 -5.81
C THR A 47 -6.42 -18.83 -5.59
N THR A 48 -6.86 -17.72 -4.99
CA THR A 48 -8.27 -17.35 -4.82
C THR A 48 -8.77 -16.55 -6.02
N ALA A 49 -10.07 -16.65 -6.33
CA ALA A 49 -10.72 -15.86 -7.37
C ALA A 49 -11.04 -14.42 -6.87
N MET A 50 -10.01 -13.73 -6.40
CA MET A 50 -10.09 -12.39 -5.82
C MET A 50 -9.16 -11.43 -6.57
N TYR A 51 -9.50 -10.15 -6.55
CA TYR A 51 -8.72 -9.08 -7.18
C TYR A 51 -8.56 -7.94 -6.16
N TYR A 52 -7.47 -7.19 -6.30
CA TYR A 52 -7.19 -6.07 -5.40
C TYR A 52 -8.26 -4.97 -5.57
N PRO A 53 -8.98 -4.59 -4.49
CA PRO A 53 -10.08 -3.61 -4.55
C PRO A 53 -9.60 -2.15 -4.62
N SER A 54 -8.28 -1.93 -4.64
CA SER A 54 -7.60 -0.64 -4.77
C SER A 54 -6.21 -0.90 -5.34
N ASN A 55 -5.57 0.10 -5.94
CA ASN A 55 -4.23 -0.10 -6.46
C ASN A 55 -3.29 -0.35 -5.29
N TYR A 56 -2.35 -1.26 -5.45
CA TYR A 56 -1.38 -1.62 -4.43
C TYR A 56 0.02 -1.22 -4.87
N GLY A 57 0.82 -0.80 -3.91
CA GLY A 57 2.21 -0.45 -4.11
C GLY A 57 2.83 -0.04 -2.80
N TYR A 58 3.96 0.66 -2.87
CA TYR A 58 4.74 0.97 -1.68
C TYR A 58 5.33 2.38 -1.71
N VAL A 59 5.72 2.88 -0.52
CA VAL A 59 6.50 4.11 -0.38
C VAL A 59 7.99 3.77 -0.55
N PRO A 60 8.68 4.27 -1.58
CA PRO A 60 10.10 3.96 -1.80
C PRO A 60 10.96 4.54 -0.69
N GLN A 61 12.11 3.92 -0.40
CA GLN A 61 13.02 4.35 0.67
C GLN A 61 12.37 4.35 2.07
N THR A 62 11.54 3.34 2.33
CA THR A 62 11.00 3.02 3.65
C THR A 62 11.20 1.54 3.96
N LEU A 63 11.15 1.19 5.24
CA LEU A 63 11.31 -0.17 5.75
C LEU A 63 10.39 -0.37 6.98
N SER A 64 9.26 -1.02 6.80
CA SER A 64 8.34 -1.40 7.89
C SER A 64 8.96 -2.49 8.78
N GLY A 65 8.24 -2.87 9.84
CA GLY A 65 8.70 -3.80 10.86
C GLY A 65 8.91 -5.24 10.36
N ASP A 66 8.28 -5.60 9.25
CA ASP A 66 8.43 -6.89 8.56
C ASP A 66 9.66 -6.96 7.63
N GLY A 67 10.34 -5.83 7.41
CA GLY A 67 11.50 -5.74 6.53
C GLY A 67 11.17 -5.41 5.07
N ASP A 68 9.91 -5.11 4.76
CA ASP A 68 9.49 -4.62 3.46
C ASP A 68 9.17 -3.12 3.47
N PRO A 69 9.15 -2.45 2.30
CA PRO A 69 8.73 -1.06 2.23
C PRO A 69 7.30 -0.88 2.74
N VAL A 70 6.97 0.32 3.23
CA VAL A 70 5.62 0.62 3.72
C VAL A 70 4.61 0.48 2.58
N ASP A 71 3.69 -0.46 2.74
CA ASP A 71 2.67 -0.77 1.75
C ASP A 71 1.50 0.20 1.76
N VAL A 72 0.96 0.47 0.58
CA VAL A 72 -0.08 1.47 0.35
C VAL A 72 -1.15 0.96 -0.62
N LEU A 73 -2.39 1.08 -0.19
CA LEU A 73 -3.59 1.00 -1.02
C LEU A 73 -3.97 2.38 -1.52
N VAL A 74 -3.97 2.60 -2.82
CA VAL A 74 -4.31 3.88 -3.45
C VAL A 74 -5.67 3.79 -4.13
N ILE A 75 -6.64 4.54 -3.61
CA ILE A 75 -7.97 4.66 -4.21
C ILE A 75 -7.94 5.67 -5.36
N THR A 76 -8.38 5.24 -6.54
CA THR A 76 -8.57 6.07 -7.74
C THR A 76 -9.89 5.71 -8.44
N PRO A 77 -10.42 6.56 -9.33
CA PRO A 77 -11.59 6.22 -10.13
C PRO A 77 -11.30 5.18 -11.23
N TYR A 78 -10.02 5.00 -11.60
CA TYR A 78 -9.57 4.07 -12.64
C TYR A 78 -8.28 3.38 -12.22
N PRO A 79 -8.01 2.14 -12.69
CA PRO A 79 -6.77 1.43 -12.38
C PRO A 79 -5.56 2.19 -12.88
N LEU A 80 -4.47 2.10 -12.13
CA LEU A 80 -3.17 2.65 -12.49
C LEU A 80 -2.29 1.55 -13.10
N LEU A 81 -1.29 1.94 -13.88
CA LEU A 81 -0.37 0.97 -14.49
C LEU A 81 0.74 0.57 -13.50
N PRO A 82 1.24 -0.68 -13.54
CA PRO A 82 2.43 -1.05 -12.77
C PRO A 82 3.64 -0.18 -13.11
N GLY A 83 4.43 0.18 -12.11
CA GLY A 83 5.66 0.96 -12.22
C GLY A 83 5.46 2.48 -12.33
N VAL A 84 4.21 2.97 -12.28
CA VAL A 84 3.96 4.41 -12.21
C VAL A 84 4.11 4.91 -10.78
N VAL A 85 4.50 6.18 -10.64
CA VAL A 85 4.63 6.85 -9.35
C VAL A 85 3.49 7.85 -9.17
N VAL A 86 2.81 7.78 -8.02
CA VAL A 86 1.70 8.67 -7.68
C VAL A 86 1.99 9.42 -6.40
N PRO A 87 1.98 10.77 -6.41
CA PRO A 87 1.97 11.56 -5.19
C PRO A 87 0.63 11.41 -4.48
N CYS A 88 0.66 10.86 -3.27
CA CYS A 88 -0.48 10.50 -2.45
C CYS A 88 -0.49 11.22 -1.10
N ARG A 89 -1.62 11.12 -0.40
CA ARG A 89 -1.79 11.49 1.00
C ARG A 89 -2.60 10.40 1.71
N ALA A 90 -2.30 10.14 2.97
CA ALA A 90 -2.97 9.10 3.74
C ALA A 90 -4.39 9.52 4.16
N LEU A 91 -5.24 8.51 4.40
CA LEU A 91 -6.55 8.62 5.05
C LEU A 91 -6.58 7.82 6.36
N GLY A 92 -5.80 6.75 6.43
CA GLY A 92 -5.71 5.86 7.59
C GLY A 92 -4.84 4.64 7.26
N ILE A 93 -4.90 3.61 8.10
CA ILE A 93 -4.13 2.38 7.93
C ILE A 93 -4.97 1.17 8.37
N LEU A 94 -4.93 0.10 7.59
CA LEU A 94 -5.47 -1.20 7.98
C LEU A 94 -4.37 -1.94 8.75
N LYS A 95 -4.63 -2.26 10.02
CA LYS A 95 -3.75 -3.10 10.83
C LYS A 95 -4.19 -4.55 10.74
N MET A 96 -3.24 -5.43 10.49
CA MET A 96 -3.45 -6.87 10.43
C MET A 96 -2.23 -7.62 10.99
N GLU A 97 -2.43 -8.92 11.17
CA GLU A 97 -1.40 -9.85 11.61
C GLU A 97 -1.43 -11.05 10.66
N ASP A 98 -0.27 -11.51 10.22
CA ASP A 98 -0.13 -12.69 9.36
C ASP A 98 0.95 -13.64 9.90
N GLU A 99 1.31 -14.66 9.12
CA GLU A 99 2.33 -15.64 9.51
C GLU A 99 3.72 -15.05 9.81
N ALA A 100 4.03 -13.85 9.31
CA ALA A 100 5.30 -13.16 9.48
C ALA A 100 5.28 -12.09 10.58
N GLY A 101 4.09 -11.68 11.04
CA GLY A 101 3.93 -10.77 12.18
C GLY A 101 2.89 -9.69 11.94
N ILE A 102 3.12 -8.50 12.52
CA ILE A 102 2.24 -7.34 12.36
C ILE A 102 2.49 -6.70 11.00
N ASP A 103 1.41 -6.48 10.25
CA ASP A 103 1.43 -5.91 8.92
C ASP A 103 0.44 -4.72 8.85
N GLY A 104 0.88 -3.61 8.26
CA GLY A 104 0.13 -2.37 8.12
C GLY A 104 -0.02 -1.95 6.67
N LYS A 105 -1.26 -1.83 6.17
CA LYS A 105 -1.53 -1.31 4.82
C LYS A 105 -2.09 0.10 4.90
N VAL A 106 -1.28 1.11 4.53
CA VAL A 106 -1.73 2.51 4.50
C VAL A 106 -2.81 2.66 3.44
N LEU A 107 -3.93 3.30 3.76
CA LEU A 107 -4.93 3.69 2.78
C LEU A 107 -4.72 5.15 2.38
N ALA A 108 -4.60 5.39 1.08
CA ALA A 108 -4.29 6.69 0.53
C ALA A 108 -5.15 7.04 -0.69
N VAL A 109 -5.16 8.32 -1.00
CA VAL A 109 -5.66 8.87 -2.26
C VAL A 109 -4.59 9.76 -2.89
N PRO A 110 -4.59 9.97 -4.21
CA PRO A 110 -3.70 10.95 -4.82
C PRO A 110 -3.88 12.34 -4.19
N THR A 111 -2.81 13.13 -4.18
CA THR A 111 -2.87 14.53 -3.73
C THR A 111 -3.91 15.32 -4.53
N ASN A 112 -4.45 16.40 -3.94
CA ASN A 112 -5.49 17.21 -4.59
C ASN A 112 -5.03 17.85 -5.92
N LYS A 113 -3.71 18.02 -6.11
CA LYS A 113 -3.13 18.49 -7.38
C LYS A 113 -3.32 17.46 -8.51
N VAL A 114 -3.25 16.17 -8.18
CA VAL A 114 -3.37 15.06 -9.13
C VAL A 114 -4.84 14.68 -9.32
N LEU A 115 -5.59 14.58 -8.21
CA LEU A 115 -6.99 14.15 -8.24
C LEU A 115 -7.84 14.96 -7.25
N ALA A 116 -8.39 16.08 -7.70
CA ALA A 116 -9.24 16.95 -6.88
C ALA A 116 -10.58 16.31 -6.46
N MET A 117 -11.01 15.25 -7.15
CA MET A 117 -12.27 14.52 -6.89
C MET A 117 -12.39 14.05 -5.43
N TYR A 118 -11.29 13.66 -4.80
CA TYR A 118 -11.28 13.21 -3.40
C TYR A 118 -10.84 14.29 -2.40
N SER A 119 -10.83 15.56 -2.79
CA SER A 119 -10.41 16.66 -1.91
C SER A 119 -11.22 16.77 -0.62
N ALA A 120 -12.47 16.31 -0.62
CA ALA A 120 -13.33 16.28 0.56
C ALA A 120 -12.97 15.16 1.55
N TRP A 121 -12.33 14.06 1.09
CA TRP A 121 -11.96 12.95 1.96
C TRP A 121 -10.72 13.32 2.76
N LYS A 122 -10.86 13.54 4.06
CA LYS A 122 -9.79 13.93 4.97
C LYS A 122 -9.24 12.73 5.71
N ASP A 123 -10.12 11.87 6.21
CA ASP A 123 -9.75 10.69 7.00
C ASP A 123 -10.48 9.41 6.53
N ILE A 124 -10.24 8.32 7.24
CA ILE A 124 -10.83 7.01 6.95
C ILE A 124 -12.37 7.01 7.04
N GLY A 125 -12.96 7.87 7.86
CA GLY A 125 -14.40 8.00 8.06
C GLY A 125 -15.13 8.62 6.85
N ASP A 126 -14.41 9.32 5.98
CA ASP A 126 -14.96 9.85 4.72
C ASP A 126 -15.08 8.79 3.62
N VAL A 127 -14.44 7.63 3.81
CA VAL A 127 -14.51 6.51 2.87
C VAL A 127 -15.80 5.73 3.10
N ASN A 128 -16.47 5.33 2.01
CA ASN A 128 -17.66 4.50 2.10
C ASN A 128 -17.39 3.23 2.96
N PRO A 129 -18.16 2.97 4.02
CA PRO A 129 -17.92 1.83 4.91
C PRO A 129 -17.92 0.47 4.21
N MET A 130 -18.69 0.32 3.12
CA MET A 130 -18.70 -0.91 2.32
C MET A 130 -17.37 -1.12 1.58
N ARG A 131 -16.73 -0.03 1.13
CA ARG A 131 -15.40 -0.11 0.51
C ARG A 131 -14.35 -0.54 1.53
N LEU A 132 -14.38 0.02 2.75
CA LEU A 132 -13.48 -0.38 3.83
C LEU A 132 -13.65 -1.86 4.18
N LYS A 133 -14.89 -2.35 4.27
CA LYS A 133 -15.18 -3.78 4.49
C LYS A 133 -14.69 -4.66 3.36
N ALA A 134 -14.86 -4.25 2.10
CA ALA A 134 -14.37 -5.00 0.95
C ALA A 134 -12.84 -5.11 0.96
N ILE A 135 -12.13 -4.04 1.31
CA ILE A 135 -10.67 -4.06 1.49
C ILE A 135 -10.27 -5.01 2.62
N SER A 136 -10.89 -4.90 3.80
CA SER A 136 -10.59 -5.80 4.93
C SER A 136 -10.85 -7.27 4.58
N HIS A 137 -12.00 -7.57 3.96
CA HIS A 137 -12.34 -8.92 3.51
C HIS A 137 -11.35 -9.45 2.48
N PHE A 138 -10.87 -8.59 1.56
CA PHE A 138 -9.85 -9.01 0.60
C PHE A 138 -8.59 -9.53 1.32
N PHE A 139 -8.02 -8.75 2.24
CA PHE A 139 -6.81 -9.15 2.95
C PHE A 139 -7.02 -10.36 3.86
N GLU A 140 -8.19 -10.47 4.49
CA GLU A 140 -8.52 -11.60 5.37
C GLU A 140 -8.60 -12.94 4.61
N HIS A 141 -8.92 -12.92 3.30
CA HIS A 141 -9.26 -14.13 2.54
C HIS A 141 -8.37 -14.42 1.32
N TYR A 142 -7.61 -13.47 0.79
CA TYR A 142 -6.91 -13.68 -0.49
C TYR A 142 -5.86 -14.81 -0.44
N LYS A 143 -5.31 -15.09 0.76
CA LYS A 143 -4.35 -16.15 1.07
C LYS A 143 -5.01 -17.48 1.49
N ASP A 144 -6.33 -17.62 1.49
CA ASP A 144 -7.04 -18.81 2.05
C ASP A 144 -6.64 -20.15 1.41
N LEU A 145 -6.17 -20.13 0.16
CA LEU A 145 -5.72 -21.30 -0.58
C LEU A 145 -4.19 -21.40 -0.70
N GLU A 146 -3.44 -20.57 0.04
CA GLU A 146 -1.98 -20.65 0.17
C GLU A 146 -1.64 -21.44 1.45
N GLU A 147 -1.07 -22.64 1.31
CA GLU A 147 -0.80 -23.54 2.44
C GLU A 147 0.12 -22.88 3.48
N GLY A 148 -0.32 -22.87 4.75
CA GLY A 148 0.44 -22.32 5.87
C GLY A 148 0.34 -20.80 6.04
N LYS A 149 -0.37 -20.08 5.17
CA LYS A 149 -0.58 -18.64 5.28
C LYS A 149 -1.95 -18.30 5.85
N TRP A 150 -2.02 -17.17 6.54
CA TRP A 150 -3.26 -16.68 7.15
C TRP A 150 -3.16 -15.17 7.34
N VAL A 151 -4.30 -14.50 7.42
CA VAL A 151 -4.34 -13.07 7.78
C VAL A 151 -5.47 -12.85 8.77
N LYS A 152 -5.20 -12.04 9.80
CA LYS A 152 -6.19 -11.58 10.76
C LYS A 152 -6.24 -10.07 10.76
N VAL A 153 -7.38 -9.52 10.36
CA VAL A 153 -7.60 -8.07 10.42
C VAL A 153 -7.81 -7.63 11.86
N LEU A 154 -6.99 -6.68 12.33
CA LEU A 154 -7.10 -6.08 13.66
C LEU A 154 -8.02 -4.85 13.65
N GLY A 155 -8.07 -4.13 12.53
CA GLY A 155 -9.00 -3.03 12.30
C GLY A 155 -8.38 -1.85 11.57
N TRP A 156 -9.18 -0.80 11.43
CA TRP A 156 -8.76 0.46 10.82
C TRP A 156 -8.31 1.46 11.88
N GLU A 157 -7.19 2.11 11.64
CA GLU A 157 -6.70 3.24 12.43
C GLU A 157 -6.63 4.52 11.57
N GLY A 158 -6.58 5.68 12.25
CA GLY A 158 -6.62 6.99 11.62
C GLY A 158 -5.30 7.44 10.98
N ILE A 159 -5.31 8.67 10.48
CA ILE A 159 -4.19 9.30 9.75
C ILE A 159 -2.91 9.30 10.60
N GLU A 160 -2.99 9.59 11.89
CA GLU A 160 -1.82 9.67 12.77
C GLU A 160 -1.05 8.34 12.80
N ALA A 161 -1.75 7.21 12.81
CA ALA A 161 -1.13 5.88 12.76
C ALA A 161 -0.47 5.61 11.39
N ALA A 162 -1.10 6.04 10.30
CA ALA A 162 -0.53 5.94 8.96
C ALA A 162 0.72 6.83 8.79
N HIS A 163 0.69 8.06 9.31
CA HIS A 163 1.84 8.96 9.31
C HIS A 163 2.99 8.39 10.15
N LYS A 164 2.67 7.78 11.29
CA LYS A 164 3.66 7.10 12.12
C LYS A 164 4.31 5.94 11.37
N GLU A 165 3.53 5.08 10.72
CA GLU A 165 4.04 3.96 9.91
C GLU A 165 5.05 4.43 8.85
N ILE A 166 4.71 5.49 8.11
CA ILE A 166 5.59 6.05 7.08
C ILE A 166 6.85 6.67 7.69
N THR A 167 6.73 7.38 8.80
CA THR A 167 7.86 8.05 9.45
C THR A 167 8.83 7.05 10.09
N ASP A 168 8.30 6.04 10.77
CA ASP A 168 9.08 4.92 11.30
C ASP A 168 9.78 4.18 10.16
N GLY A 169 9.04 3.90 9.08
CA GLY A 169 9.59 3.24 7.90
C GLY A 169 10.75 3.99 7.27
N LEU A 170 10.65 5.32 7.18
CA LEU A 170 11.73 6.18 6.70
C LEU A 170 12.96 6.11 7.61
N ALA A 171 12.75 6.17 8.93
CA ALA A 171 13.84 6.11 9.91
C ALA A 171 14.57 4.76 9.87
N ASN A 172 13.82 3.66 9.79
CA ASN A 172 14.37 2.31 9.67
C ASN A 172 15.17 2.13 8.38
N TYR A 173 14.66 2.63 7.26
CA TYR A 173 15.39 2.61 5.99
C TYR A 173 16.71 3.37 6.12
N GLN A 174 16.70 4.59 6.67
CA GLN A 174 17.93 5.39 6.86
C GLN A 174 18.95 4.68 7.75
N GLN A 175 18.51 4.02 8.82
CA GLN A 175 19.38 3.24 9.70
C GLN A 175 19.98 2.02 8.98
N SER A 176 19.23 1.37 8.08
CA SER A 176 19.74 0.24 7.29
C SER A 176 20.84 0.62 6.28
N GLN A 177 20.96 1.91 5.96
CA GLN A 177 21.96 2.45 5.03
C GLN A 177 23.21 3.01 5.73
N ALA A 178 23.23 3.06 7.06
CA ALA A 178 24.33 3.60 7.87
C ALA A 178 25.36 2.52 8.24
#